data_AF-E0STK8-F1
#
_entry.id   AF-E0STK8-F1
#
_cell.length_a   1.000
_cell.length_b   1.000
_cell.length_c   1.000
_cell.angle_alpha   90.00
_cell.angle_beta   90.00
_cell.angle_gamma   90.00
#
_symmetry.space_group_name_H-M   'P 1'
#
loop_
_entity.id
_entity.type
_entity.pdbx_description
1 polymer ?
#
loop_
_entity_poly.entity_id
_entity_poly.type
_entity_poly.pdbx_seq_one_letter_code
_entity_poly.pdbx_strand_id
1 'polypeptide(L)' 'MSKVVRAEYENGVLKPLDSLELDEGEIVRVRIERSLREKLKDIIGILGRSDDEELERYLEEAWIS' A
#
# COMPACT_ATOMS: atom_id res chain seq x y z
N MET A 1 -18.67 -8.78 -8.31
CA MET A 1 -17.54 -9.45 -7.64
C MET A 1 -16.38 -8.47 -7.57
N SER A 2 -15.54 -8.54 -6.53
CA SER A 2 -14.31 -7.75 -6.45
C SER A 2 -13.14 -8.53 -7.05
N LYS A 3 -12.35 -7.90 -7.94
CA LYS A 3 -11.12 -8.46 -8.51
C LYS A 3 -9.93 -7.67 -7.96
N VAL A 4 -8.88 -8.37 -7.52
CA VAL A 4 -7.60 -7.73 -7.18
C VAL A 4 -6.81 -7.58 -8.48
N VAL A 5 -6.39 -6.35 -8.77
CA VAL A 5 -5.64 -6.00 -9.98
C VAL A 5 -4.28 -5.48 -9.53
N ARG A 6 -3.20 -6.03 -10.09
CA ARG A 6 -1.87 -5.46 -9.93
C ARG A 6 -1.71 -4.34 -10.94
N ALA A 7 -1.17 -3.21 -10.49
CA ALA A 7 -0.90 -2.07 -11.34
C ALA A 7 0.45 -1.46 -10.99
N GLU A 8 1.14 -0.96 -12.01
CA GLU A 8 2.31 -0.12 -11.84
C GLU A 8 1.90 1.35 -11.82
N TYR A 9 2.49 2.12 -10.92
CA TYR A 9 2.24 3.56 -10.86
C TYR A 9 3.33 4.29 -11.62
N GLU A 10 2.98 4.84 -12.78
CA GLU A 10 3.90 5.59 -13.64
C GLU A 10 3.33 6.98 -13.94
N ASN A 11 4.12 8.02 -13.69
CA ASN A 11 3.80 9.41 -14.05
C ASN A 11 2.41 9.90 -13.59
N GLY A 12 1.94 9.47 -12.41
CA GLY A 12 0.63 9.89 -11.91
C GLY A 12 -0.52 8.94 -12.22
N VAL A 13 -0.27 7.84 -12.94
CA VAL A 13 -1.31 6.95 -13.46
C VAL A 13 -1.08 5.51 -12.97
N LEU A 14 -2.14 4.86 -12.48
CA LEU A 14 -2.15 3.43 -12.21
C LEU A 14 -2.38 2.66 -13.51
N LYS A 15 -1.38 1.92 -13.96
CA LYS A 15 -1.41 1.08 -15.16
C LYS A 15 -1.55 -0.39 -14.79
N PRO A 16 -2.69 -1.03 -15.08
CA PRO A 16 -2.87 -2.46 -14.83
C PRO A 16 -1.78 -3.28 -15.55
N LEU A 17 -1.27 -4.32 -14.89
CA LEU A 17 -0.34 -5.28 -15.51
C LEU A 17 -1.07 -6.27 -16.44
N ASP A 18 -2.36 -6.44 -16.23
CA ASP A 18 -3.22 -7.37 -16.96
C ASP A 18 -4.43 -6.61 -17.51
N SER A 19 -4.98 -7.06 -18.65
CA SER A 19 -6.19 -6.48 -19.23
C SER A 19 -7.39 -6.58 -18.30
N LEU A 20 -8.21 -5.53 -18.30
CA LEU A 20 -9.43 -5.45 -17.50
C LEU A 20 -10.65 -5.53 -18.41
N GLU A 21 -11.66 -6.26 -17.96
CA GLU A 21 -12.96 -6.38 -18.61
C GLU A 21 -13.86 -5.25 -18.11
N LEU A 22 -13.48 -4.01 -18.42
CA LEU A 22 -14.23 -2.80 -18.09
C LEU A 22 -14.71 -2.13 -19.37
N ASP A 23 -15.88 -1.50 -19.30
CA ASP A 23 -16.40 -0.71 -20.41
C ASP A 23 -15.73 0.67 -20.48
N GLU A 24 -15.68 1.26 -21.69
CA GLU A 24 -15.11 2.60 -21.86
C GLU A 24 -15.94 3.65 -21.11
N GLY A 25 -15.29 4.41 -20.23
CA GLY A 25 -15.95 5.38 -19.35
C GLY A 25 -16.52 4.81 -18.05
N GLU A 26 -16.33 3.51 -17.77
CA GLU A 26 -16.76 2.89 -16.52
C GLU A 26 -16.02 3.50 -15.32
N ILE A 27 -16.77 3.92 -14.30
CA ILE A 27 -16.24 4.49 -13.06
C ILE A 27 -16.11 3.37 -12.02
N VAL A 28 -14.87 3.08 -11.61
CA VAL A 28 -14.57 2.06 -10.61
C VAL A 28 -14.04 2.66 -9.30
N ARG A 29 -14.28 1.98 -8.18
CA ARG A 29 -13.70 2.33 -6.89
C ARG A 29 -12.38 1.60 -6.68
N VAL A 30 -11.29 2.36 -6.51
CA VAL A 30 -9.95 1.80 -6.26
C VAL A 30 -9.65 1.83 -4.76
N ARG A 31 -9.12 0.73 -4.23
CA ARG A 31 -8.54 0.64 -2.87
C ARG A 31 -7.05 0.38 -3.01
N ILE A 32 -6.23 1.30 -2.54
CA ILE A 32 -4.77 1.18 -2.55
C ILE A 32 -4.33 0.57 -1.22
N GLU A 33 -3.79 -0.64 -1.25
CA GLU A 33 -3.22 -1.30 -0.08
C GLU A 33 -1.70 -1.17 -0.13
N ARG A 34 -1.17 -0.24 0.68
CA ARG A 34 0.28 -0.15 0.90
C ARG A 34 0.71 -1.22 1.89
N SER A 35 1.91 -1.77 1.71
CA SER A 35 2.46 -2.75 2.65
C SER A 35 2.53 -2.14 4.07
N LEU A 36 2.36 -2.98 5.09
CA LEU A 36 2.47 -2.53 6.49
C LEU A 36 3.84 -1.87 6.73
N ARG A 37 4.89 -2.44 6.12
CA ARG A 37 6.26 -1.92 6.16
C ARG A 37 6.39 -0.50 5.61
N GLU A 38 5.68 -0.15 4.54
CA GLU A 38 5.66 1.25 4.05
C GLU A 38 4.96 2.19 5.03
N LYS A 39 3.85 1.75 5.66
CA LYS A 39 3.19 2.56 6.69
C LYS A 39 4.08 2.77 7.92
N LEU A 40 4.85 1.75 8.32
CA LEU A 40 5.80 1.85 9.43
C LEU A 40 6.94 2.83 9.12
N LYS A 41 7.47 2.83 7.88
CA LYS A 41 8.52 3.78 7.47
C LYS A 41 8.09 5.23 7.63
N ASP A 42 6.85 5.56 7.25
CA ASP A 42 6.31 6.90 7.41
C ASP A 42 6.20 7.31 8.90
N ILE A 43 5.86 6.37 9.78
CA ILE A 43 5.73 6.59 11.23
C ILE A 43 7.11 6.74 11.90
N ILE A 44 8.08 5.89 11.55
CA ILE A 44 9.45 5.95 12.07
C ILE A 44 10.11 7.28 11.67
N GLY A 45 9.89 7.74 10.43
CA GLY A 45 10.39 9.03 9.95
C GLY A 45 9.85 10.24 10.74
N ILE A 46 8.64 10.14 11.30
CA ILE A 46 8.02 11.18 12.14
C ILE A 46 8.51 11.09 13.59
N LEU A 47 8.75 9.88 14.10
CA LEU A 47 9.08 9.65 15.51
C LEU A 47 10.55 9.94 15.85
N GLY A 48 11.41 10.06 14.84
CA GLY A 48 12.83 10.37 15.00
C GLY A 48 13.68 9.11 15.17
N ARG A 49 14.93 9.18 14.66
CA ARG A 49 15.91 8.08 14.50
C ARG A 49 16.41 7.45 15.80
N SER A 50 15.53 6.98 16.66
CA SER A 50 15.91 6.20 17.82
C SER A 50 15.43 4.77 17.60
N ASP A 51 16.41 3.92 17.27
CA ASP A 51 16.32 2.45 17.15
C ASP A 51 15.19 1.91 16.25
N ASP A 52 15.29 2.25 14.96
CA ASP A 52 14.38 1.87 13.88
C ASP A 52 14.01 0.36 13.89
N GLU A 53 14.96 -0.54 14.19
CA GLU A 53 14.72 -2.00 14.24
C GLU A 53 13.98 -2.47 15.50
N GLU A 54 14.14 -1.79 16.63
CA GLU A 54 13.46 -2.16 17.87
C GLU A 54 12.00 -1.68 17.84
N LEU A 55 11.78 -0.45 17.36
CA LEU A 55 10.45 0.10 17.11
C LEU A 55 9.66 -0.71 16.07
N GLU A 56 10.30 -1.14 14.98
CA GLU A 56 9.64 -1.95 13.94
C GLU A 56 9.10 -3.25 14.53
N ARG A 57 9.88 -3.91 15.40
CA ARG A 57 9.50 -5.15 16.09
C ARG A 57 8.35 -4.95 17.09
N TYR A 58 8.42 -3.92 17.94
CA TYR A 58 7.34 -3.65 18.90
C TYR A 58 6.01 -3.33 18.21
N LEU A 59 6.06 -2.61 17.08
CA LEU A 59 4.86 -2.29 16.31
C LEU A 59 4.29 -3.51 15.58
N GLU A 60 5.14 -4.38 15.01
CA GLU A 60 4.71 -5.66 14.43
C GLU A 60 4.04 -6.56 15.49
N GLU A 61 4.64 -6.66 16.69
CA GLU A 61 4.07 -7.46 17.80
C GLU A 61 2.75 -6.89 18.32
N ALA A 62 2.63 -5.57 18.46
CA ALA A 62 1.41 -4.94 18.99
C ALA A 62 0.21 -4.97 18.02
N TRP A 63 0.46 -5.03 16.70
CA TRP A 63 -0.60 -5.01 15.67
C TRP A 63 -0.99 -6.39 15.13
N ILE A 64 -0.24 -7.45 15.44
CA ILE A 64 -0.58 -8.85 15.07
C ILE A 64 -1.41 -9.55 16.18
N SER A 65 -1.66 -8.89 17.32
CA SER A 65 -2.52 -9.38 18.41
C SER A 65 -4.01 -9.05 18.24
#